data_AF-A0A3G6M9Z8-F1
#
_entry.id   AF-A0A3G6M9Z8-F1
#
_cell.length_a   1.000
_cell.length_b   1.000
_cell.length_c   1.000
_cell.angle_alpha   90.00
_cell.angle_beta   90.00
_cell.angle_gamma   90.00
#
_symmetry.space_group_name_H-M   'P 1'
#
loop_
_entity.id
_entity.type
_entity.pdbx_description
1 polymer ?
#
loop_
_entity_poly.entity_id
_entity_poly.type
_entity_poly.pdbx_seq_one_letter_code
_entity_poly.pdbx_strand_id
1 'polypeptide(L)'
;MGAPHNIKRYGEVWPEFRIQHGLEILEKLKNKVILSGGWAWHFMSEIGHTEYKHAHDHKDIDVFVNKENVAEVVMILQREGFQKVWTRYDHLPSEENFRRYEKTIELENEKFHRITIDFFEKNDLKTVETNGFTVVRPDVLLSFYRNIHSSDKCWAVMAAKDLLEKGIDPVGHPRLSEMPK
;
A
#
# COMPACT_ATOMS: atom_id res chain seq x y z
N MET A 1 1.55 20.93 0.41
CA MET A 1 0.99 20.90 -0.96
C MET A 1 1.60 19.72 -1.69
N GLY A 2 0.84 18.65 -1.95
CA GLY A 2 1.35 17.46 -2.64
C GLY A 2 1.74 17.78 -4.09
N ALA A 3 2.79 17.13 -4.59
CA ALA A 3 3.27 17.33 -5.96
C ALA A 3 2.11 17.19 -6.96
N PRO A 4 2.00 18.09 -7.97
CA PRO A 4 0.97 17.95 -8.99
C PRO A 4 1.07 16.58 -9.68
N HIS A 5 -0.09 16.00 -10.01
CA HIS A 5 -0.12 14.69 -10.65
C HIS A 5 0.60 14.78 -12.00
N ASN A 6 1.61 13.94 -12.20
CA ASN A 6 2.43 14.00 -13.40
C ASN A 6 1.77 13.21 -14.53
N ILE A 7 0.88 13.89 -15.26
CA ILE A 7 0.11 13.34 -16.38
C ILE A 7 1.03 12.74 -17.46
N LYS A 8 2.26 13.24 -17.61
CA LYS A 8 3.24 12.74 -18.59
C LYS A 8 3.66 11.28 -18.36
N ARG A 9 3.36 10.72 -17.18
CA ARG A 9 3.70 9.34 -16.79
C ARG A 9 2.52 8.38 -16.90
N TYR A 10 1.39 8.83 -17.43
CA TYR A 10 0.25 7.95 -17.67
C TYR A 10 0.63 6.85 -18.66
N GLY A 11 0.12 5.65 -18.41
CA GLY A 11 0.51 4.45 -19.16
C GLY A 11 1.84 3.81 -18.74
N GLU A 12 2.67 4.44 -17.89
CA GLU A 12 3.84 3.74 -17.33
C GLU A 12 3.40 2.59 -16.42
N VAL A 13 3.89 1.39 -16.72
CA VAL A 13 3.62 0.18 -15.92
C VAL A 13 4.73 -0.02 -14.89
N TRP A 14 4.37 -0.52 -13.71
CA TRP A 14 5.35 -1.02 -12.75
C TRP A 14 6.08 -2.25 -13.30
N PRO A 15 7.39 -2.42 -13.05
CA PRO A 15 8.08 -3.64 -13.41
C PRO A 15 7.50 -4.84 -12.66
N GLU A 16 7.28 -5.95 -13.36
CA GLU A 16 6.65 -7.16 -12.81
C GLU A 16 7.32 -7.66 -11.52
N PHE A 17 8.66 -7.69 -11.48
CA PHE A 17 9.41 -8.15 -10.31
C PHE A 17 9.05 -7.40 -9.03
N ARG A 18 8.69 -6.12 -9.12
CA ARG A 18 8.32 -5.31 -7.95
C ARG A 18 7.00 -5.78 -7.37
N ILE A 19 6.04 -6.07 -8.25
CA ILE A 19 4.73 -6.56 -7.85
C ILE A 19 4.89 -7.96 -7.25
N GLN A 20 5.61 -8.84 -7.95
CA GLN A 20 5.86 -10.20 -7.48
C GLN A 20 6.52 -10.24 -6.10
N HIS A 21 7.62 -9.52 -5.89
CA HIS A 21 8.29 -9.51 -4.59
C HIS A 21 7.46 -8.85 -3.47
N GLY A 22 6.62 -7.87 -3.81
CA GLY A 22 5.66 -7.32 -2.86
C GLY A 22 4.60 -8.35 -2.46
N LEU A 23 4.02 -9.05 -3.44
CA LEU A 23 3.04 -10.11 -3.21
C LEU A 23 3.62 -11.27 -2.38
N GLU A 24 4.87 -11.67 -2.63
CA GLU A 24 5.55 -12.74 -1.89
C GLU A 24 5.60 -12.49 -0.38
N ILE A 25 5.92 -11.26 0.04
CA ILE A 25 5.92 -10.92 1.47
C ILE A 25 4.51 -10.69 2.00
N LEU A 26 3.62 -10.08 1.20
CA LEU A 26 2.24 -9.83 1.60
C LEU A 26 1.47 -11.12 1.86
N GLU A 27 1.67 -12.18 1.06
CA GLU A 27 1.02 -13.47 1.28
C GLU A 27 1.43 -14.09 2.62
N LYS A 28 2.69 -13.91 3.04
CA LYS A 28 3.19 -14.36 4.35
C LYS A 28 2.59 -13.59 5.52
N LEU A 29 2.16 -12.34 5.27
CA LEU A 29 1.60 -11.42 6.26
C LEU A 29 0.06 -11.38 6.27
N LYS A 30 -0.58 -11.93 5.24
CA LYS A 30 -2.00 -11.80 4.88
C LYS A 30 -3.01 -11.85 6.02
N ASN A 31 -2.85 -12.78 6.95
CA ASN A 31 -3.80 -13.00 8.07
C ASN A 31 -3.45 -12.20 9.33
N LYS A 32 -2.44 -11.32 9.26
CA LYS A 32 -1.86 -10.61 10.41
C LYS A 32 -1.80 -9.11 10.20
N VAL A 33 -2.03 -8.65 8.98
CA VAL A 33 -1.91 -7.26 8.59
C VAL A 33 -3.16 -6.79 7.86
N ILE A 34 -3.38 -5.49 7.91
CA ILE A 34 -4.41 -4.79 7.18
C ILE A 34 -3.70 -3.90 6.16
N LEU A 35 -3.93 -4.12 4.88
CA LEU A 35 -3.25 -3.37 3.83
C LEU A 35 -3.81 -1.96 3.71
N SER A 36 -2.91 -1.01 3.46
CA SER A 36 -3.19 0.41 3.27
C SER A 36 -2.48 0.92 2.01
N GLY A 37 -2.57 2.23 1.77
CA GLY A 37 -1.83 2.92 0.71
C GLY A 37 -2.18 2.42 -0.70
N GLY A 38 -1.17 2.40 -1.58
CA GLY A 38 -1.35 1.94 -2.96
C GLY A 38 -1.68 0.45 -3.08
N TRP A 39 -1.14 -0.38 -2.19
CA TRP A 39 -1.42 -1.81 -2.15
C TRP A 39 -2.87 -2.12 -1.79
N ALA A 40 -3.49 -1.34 -0.90
CA ALA A 40 -4.93 -1.47 -0.64
C ALA A 40 -5.76 -1.21 -1.91
N TRP A 41 -5.44 -0.16 -2.68
CA TRP A 41 -6.13 0.12 -3.95
C TRP A 41 -5.93 -0.96 -5.00
N HIS A 42 -4.73 -1.54 -5.06
CA HIS A 42 -4.46 -2.70 -5.90
C HIS A 42 -5.40 -3.87 -5.57
N PHE A 43 -5.51 -4.27 -4.29
CA PHE A 43 -6.39 -5.38 -3.91
C PHE A 43 -7.88 -5.03 -3.94
N MET A 44 -8.25 -3.74 -3.98
CA MET A 44 -9.62 -3.31 -4.24
C MET A 44 -9.94 -3.21 -5.74
N SER A 45 -8.97 -3.29 -6.63
CA SER A 45 -9.20 -3.23 -8.08
C SER A 45 -9.57 -4.61 -8.64
N GLU A 46 -9.99 -4.64 -9.91
CA GLU A 46 -10.31 -5.88 -10.62
C GLU A 46 -9.12 -6.85 -10.64
N ILE A 47 -9.38 -8.15 -10.49
CA ILE A 47 -8.31 -9.15 -10.52
C ILE A 47 -7.65 -9.18 -11.90
N GLY A 48 -6.32 -9.14 -11.95
CA GLY A 48 -5.55 -9.21 -13.20
C GLY A 48 -5.48 -7.90 -13.99
N HIS A 49 -5.81 -6.76 -13.37
CA HIS A 49 -5.62 -5.45 -13.98
C HIS A 49 -4.14 -5.13 -14.22
N THR A 50 -3.88 -4.16 -15.09
CA THR A 50 -2.52 -3.67 -15.36
C THR A 50 -2.06 -2.71 -14.28
N GLU A 51 -0.87 -2.94 -13.71
CA GLU A 51 -0.30 -2.09 -12.67
C GLU A 51 0.34 -0.81 -13.22
N TYR A 52 -0.50 0.18 -13.49
CA TYR A 52 0.00 1.49 -13.87
C TYR A 52 0.49 2.30 -12.66
N LYS A 53 1.64 2.97 -12.82
CA LYS A 53 2.21 3.85 -11.79
C LYS A 53 1.34 5.04 -11.40
N HIS A 54 0.41 5.42 -12.27
CA HIS A 54 -0.55 6.49 -11.98
C HIS A 54 -1.79 5.97 -11.21
N ALA A 55 -2.14 4.69 -11.41
CA ALA A 55 -3.27 4.02 -10.79
C ALA A 55 -2.96 3.66 -9.33
N HIS A 56 -1.84 2.96 -9.10
CA HIS A 56 -1.42 2.48 -7.79
C HIS A 56 0.04 2.85 -7.50
N ASP A 57 0.31 3.35 -6.29
CA ASP A 57 1.68 3.58 -5.83
C ASP A 57 2.23 2.34 -5.13
N HIS A 58 3.13 1.63 -5.81
CA HIS A 58 3.80 0.42 -5.30
C HIS A 58 5.23 0.67 -4.84
N LYS A 59 5.57 1.91 -4.45
CA LYS A 59 6.91 2.23 -3.95
C LYS A 59 7.21 1.52 -2.64
N ASP A 60 6.31 1.68 -1.69
CA ASP A 60 6.36 1.18 -0.33
C ASP A 60 5.09 0.37 -0.06
N ILE A 61 5.16 -0.60 0.85
CA ILE A 61 4.02 -1.40 1.30
C ILE A 61 3.55 -0.83 2.64
N ASP A 62 2.35 -0.27 2.69
CA ASP A 62 1.77 0.28 3.92
C ASP A 62 0.87 -0.75 4.59
N VAL A 63 1.17 -1.10 5.84
CA VAL A 63 0.39 -2.07 6.63
C VAL A 63 0.04 -1.54 8.01
N PHE A 64 -1.21 -1.74 8.41
CA PHE A 64 -1.62 -1.65 9.81
C PHE A 64 -1.59 -3.03 10.45
N VAL A 65 -1.18 -3.08 11.72
CA VAL A 65 -1.09 -4.32 12.48
C VAL A 65 -1.71 -4.10 13.85
N ASN A 66 -2.65 -4.98 14.22
CA ASN A 66 -3.19 -4.99 15.56
C ASN A 66 -2.10 -5.37 16.57
N LYS A 67 -2.19 -4.82 17.78
CA LYS A 67 -1.18 -4.98 18.83
C LYS A 67 -0.81 -6.44 19.11
N GLU A 68 -1.79 -7.33 19.11
CA GLU A 68 -1.61 -8.77 19.35
C GLU A 68 -0.77 -9.47 18.28
N ASN A 69 -0.76 -8.96 17.04
CA ASN A 69 -0.04 -9.55 15.91
C ASN A 69 1.36 -8.93 15.70
N VAL A 70 1.69 -7.82 16.39
CA VAL A 70 2.94 -7.08 16.20
C VAL A 70 4.17 -7.99 16.32
N ALA A 71 4.25 -8.78 17.39
CA ALA A 71 5.42 -9.62 17.64
C ALA A 71 5.63 -10.65 16.52
N GLU A 72 4.56 -11.29 16.08
CA GLU A 72 4.60 -12.31 15.04
C GLU A 72 4.95 -11.72 13.67
N VAL A 73 4.36 -10.58 13.30
CA VAL A 73 4.70 -9.89 12.05
C VAL A 73 6.17 -9.50 12.03
N VAL A 74 6.70 -8.95 13.12
CA VAL A 74 8.12 -8.60 13.21
C VAL A 74 9.02 -9.84 13.07
N MET A 75 8.64 -10.97 13.69
CA MET A 75 9.38 -12.23 13.54
C MET A 75 9.37 -12.75 12.09
N ILE A 76 8.23 -12.65 11.39
CA ILE A 76 8.13 -13.01 9.98
C ILE A 76 9.05 -12.11 9.15
N LEU A 77 8.96 -10.79 9.33
CA LEU A 77 9.81 -9.82 8.61
C LEU A 77 11.30 -10.11 8.81
N GLN A 78 11.73 -10.34 10.05
CA GLN A 78 13.14 -10.67 10.35
C GLN A 78 13.58 -11.98 9.70
N ARG A 79 12.73 -13.03 9.75
CA ARG A 79 13.02 -14.32 9.11
C ARG A 79 13.14 -14.19 7.59
N GLU A 80 12.34 -13.29 7.02
CA GLU A 80 12.37 -12.96 5.60
C GLU A 80 13.52 -12.01 5.22
N GLY A 81 14.38 -11.63 6.17
CA GLY A 81 15.57 -10.81 5.92
C GLY A 81 15.30 -9.31 5.88
N PHE A 82 14.13 -8.85 6.34
CA PHE A 82 13.88 -7.42 6.52
C PHE A 82 14.58 -6.90 7.77
N GLN A 83 15.13 -5.70 7.67
CA GLN A 83 15.80 -5.02 8.76
C GLN A 83 15.03 -3.75 9.15
N LYS A 84 14.96 -3.46 10.45
CA LYS A 84 14.38 -2.20 10.91
C LYS A 84 15.26 -1.04 10.44
N VAL A 85 14.66 -0.05 9.80
CA VAL A 85 15.29 1.20 9.41
C VAL A 85 14.71 2.34 10.24
N TRP A 86 15.59 3.15 10.82
CA TRP A 86 15.18 4.33 11.56
C TRP A 86 14.88 5.47 10.60
N THR A 87 13.73 6.09 10.80
CA THR A 87 13.29 7.24 10.03
C THR A 87 13.18 8.46 10.94
N ARG A 88 13.02 9.64 10.34
CA ARG A 88 12.69 10.87 11.08
C ARG A 88 11.34 10.80 11.82
N TYR A 89 10.46 9.87 11.43
CA TYR A 89 9.13 9.74 12.00
C TYR A 89 9.12 8.91 13.29
N ASP A 90 10.13 8.06 13.53
CA ASP A 90 10.27 7.28 14.77
C ASP A 90 10.40 8.16 16.03
N HIS A 91 10.75 9.44 15.87
CA HIS A 91 10.91 10.41 16.96
C HIS A 91 9.75 11.40 17.09
N LEU A 92 8.76 11.34 16.19
CA LEU A 92 7.62 12.25 16.27
C LEU A 92 6.53 11.65 17.16
N PRO A 93 5.90 12.46 18.04
CA PRO A 93 4.71 12.04 18.74
C PRO A 93 3.61 11.79 17.69
N SER A 94 3.26 10.52 17.50
CA SER A 94 2.16 10.06 16.66
C SER A 94 1.29 9.10 17.45
N GLU A 95 0.01 9.01 17.10
CA GLU A 95 -0.92 8.07 17.75
C GLU A 95 -0.57 6.62 17.39
N GLU A 96 0.04 6.41 16.22
CA GLU A 96 0.49 5.11 15.74
C GLU A 96 1.97 4.85 16.06
N ASN A 97 2.30 3.64 16.52
CA ASN A 97 3.70 3.20 16.67
C ASN A 97 4.28 2.85 15.29
N PHE A 98 4.80 3.86 14.59
CA PHE A 98 5.40 3.72 13.27
C PHE A 98 6.74 2.99 13.30
N ARG A 99 6.94 2.06 12.36
CA ARG A 99 8.22 1.39 12.11
C ARG A 99 8.41 1.19 10.62
N ARG A 100 9.64 1.32 10.14
CA ARG A 100 9.99 0.96 8.76
C ARG A 100 10.89 -0.27 8.73
N TYR A 101 10.60 -1.16 7.80
CA TYR A 101 11.40 -2.35 7.52
C TYR A 101 11.82 -2.36 6.05
N GLU A 102 13.09 -2.62 5.77
CA GLU A 102 13.61 -2.68 4.41
C GLU A 102 14.32 -4.00 4.15
N LYS A 103 14.17 -4.52 2.93
CA LYS A 103 14.92 -5.66 2.40
C LYS A 103 15.42 -5.32 1.01
N THR A 104 16.68 -5.65 0.73
CA THR A 104 17.27 -5.51 -0.61
C THR A 104 17.39 -6.89 -1.24
N ILE A 105 16.90 -7.01 -2.47
CA ILE A 105 16.99 -8.21 -3.31
C ILE A 105 17.92 -7.89 -4.47
N GLU A 106 18.81 -8.83 -4.77
CA GLU A 106 19.64 -8.79 -5.97
C GLU A 106 18.88 -9.42 -7.14
N LEU A 107 18.78 -8.70 -8.24
CA LEU A 107 18.16 -9.14 -9.49
C LEU A 107 19.24 -9.72 -10.42
N GLU A 108 18.82 -10.54 -11.39
CA GLU A 108 19.71 -11.25 -12.35
C GLU A 108 20.74 -10.35 -13.09
N ASN A 109 20.49 -9.05 -13.16
CA ASN A 109 21.36 -8.06 -13.83
C ASN A 109 22.24 -7.26 -12.87
N GLU A 110 22.60 -7.80 -11.71
CA GLU A 110 23.34 -7.11 -10.62
C GLU A 110 22.64 -5.82 -10.13
N LYS A 111 21.36 -5.67 -10.44
CA LYS A 111 20.54 -4.55 -9.99
C LYS A 111 19.92 -4.89 -8.65
N PHE A 112 19.94 -3.93 -7.73
CA PHE A 112 19.32 -4.10 -6.43
C PHE A 112 17.91 -3.52 -6.44
N HIS A 113 16.95 -4.31 -5.96
CA HIS A 113 15.59 -3.87 -5.69
C HIS A 113 15.35 -3.85 -4.19
N ARG A 114 15.01 -2.66 -3.67
CA ARG A 114 14.60 -2.51 -2.28
C ARG A 114 13.09 -2.59 -2.14
N ILE A 115 12.64 -3.42 -1.20
CA ILE A 115 11.28 -3.49 -0.70
C ILE A 115 11.24 -2.72 0.62
N THR A 116 10.31 -1.77 0.73
CA THR A 116 10.04 -1.03 1.96
C THR A 116 8.68 -1.45 2.50
N ILE A 117 8.59 -1.70 3.80
CA ILE A 117 7.33 -1.91 4.50
C ILE A 117 7.21 -0.85 5.59
N ASP A 118 6.18 -0.04 5.48
CA ASP A 118 5.75 0.92 6.48
C ASP A 118 4.70 0.28 7.37
N PHE A 119 5.07 0.10 8.63
CA PHE A 119 4.32 -0.63 9.63
C PHE A 119 3.71 0.37 10.61
N PHE A 120 2.40 0.28 10.80
CA PHE A 120 1.65 1.13 11.73
C PHE A 120 0.91 0.24 12.75
N GLU A 121 1.19 0.42 14.04
CA GLU A 121 0.41 -0.23 15.09
C GLU A 121 -0.90 0.54 15.29
N LYS A 122 -2.04 -0.10 15.00
CA LYS A 122 -3.38 0.47 15.23
C LYS A 122 -4.41 -0.64 15.41
N ASN A 123 -5.24 -0.50 16.42
CA ASN A 123 -6.38 -1.37 16.65
C ASN A 123 -7.67 -0.74 16.09
N ASP A 124 -8.72 -1.54 15.96
CA ASP A 124 -10.09 -1.09 15.66
C ASP A 124 -10.25 -0.32 14.33
N LEU A 125 -9.37 -0.61 13.36
CA LEU A 125 -9.50 -0.06 12.02
C LEU A 125 -10.74 -0.66 11.33
N LYS A 126 -11.53 0.18 10.65
CA LYS A 126 -12.59 -0.35 9.78
C LYS A 126 -11.96 -0.92 8.51
N THR A 127 -12.30 -2.16 8.21
CA THR A 127 -11.71 -2.92 7.10
C THR A 127 -12.78 -3.46 6.15
N VAL A 128 -12.31 -3.96 5.01
CA VAL A 128 -13.08 -4.77 4.07
C VAL A 128 -12.20 -5.93 3.61
N GLU A 129 -12.79 -7.10 3.36
CA GLU A 129 -12.09 -8.22 2.73
C GLU A 129 -12.28 -8.15 1.22
N THR A 130 -11.18 -8.20 0.47
CA THR A 130 -11.20 -8.17 -1.00
C THR A 130 -9.99 -8.91 -1.54
N ASN A 131 -10.17 -9.66 -2.63
CA ASN A 131 -9.11 -10.41 -3.30
C ASN A 131 -8.24 -11.26 -2.34
N GLY A 132 -8.86 -11.77 -1.26
CA GLY A 132 -8.21 -12.59 -0.23
C GLY A 132 -7.44 -11.82 0.85
N PHE A 133 -7.40 -10.48 0.80
CA PHE A 133 -6.71 -9.65 1.79
C PHE A 133 -7.69 -8.82 2.61
N THR A 134 -7.32 -8.56 3.86
CA THR A 134 -7.97 -7.52 4.66
C THR A 134 -7.34 -6.18 4.33
N VAL A 135 -8.13 -5.21 3.88
CA VAL A 135 -7.66 -3.86 3.52
C VAL A 135 -8.42 -2.80 4.31
N VAL A 136 -7.82 -1.62 4.46
CA VAL A 136 -8.52 -0.46 5.04
C VAL A 136 -9.73 -0.12 4.20
N ARG A 137 -10.89 0.08 4.83
CA ARG A 137 -12.13 0.45 4.13
C ARG A 137 -11.93 1.76 3.34
N PRO A 138 -12.47 1.88 2.10
CA PRO A 138 -12.19 3.02 1.21
C PRO A 138 -12.33 4.41 1.84
N ASP A 139 -13.43 4.68 2.54
CA ASP A 139 -13.70 5.97 3.20
C ASP A 139 -12.66 6.31 4.28
N VAL A 140 -12.25 5.31 5.06
CA VAL A 140 -11.20 5.44 6.07
C VAL A 140 -9.83 5.61 5.42
N LEU A 141 -9.52 4.83 4.38
CA LEU A 141 -8.27 4.92 3.65
C LEU A 141 -8.07 6.31 3.03
N LEU A 142 -9.14 6.90 2.48
CA LEU A 142 -9.12 8.26 1.95
C LEU A 142 -8.77 9.32 3.01
N SER A 143 -9.12 9.10 4.28
CA SER A 143 -8.78 10.00 5.39
C SER A 143 -7.29 10.01 5.76
N PHE A 144 -6.53 8.98 5.35
CA PHE A 144 -5.10 8.87 5.63
C PHE A 144 -4.23 9.68 4.67
N TYR A 145 -4.76 10.04 3.51
CA TYR A 145 -4.06 10.90 2.57
C TYR A 145 -3.88 12.31 3.11
N ARG A 146 -2.67 12.86 2.96
CA ARG A 146 -2.15 14.11 3.57
C ARG A 146 -1.53 13.96 4.96
N ASN A 147 -1.85 12.88 5.69
CA ASN A 147 -1.32 12.62 7.03
C ASN A 147 -0.32 11.46 7.00
N ILE A 148 -0.77 10.29 6.57
CA ILE A 148 0.03 9.05 6.49
C ILE A 148 0.52 8.85 5.05
N HIS A 149 -0.37 9.03 4.06
CA HIS A 149 -0.06 8.82 2.66
C HIS A 149 0.25 10.13 1.93
N SER A 150 1.36 10.14 1.18
CA SER A 150 1.96 11.37 0.64
C SER A 150 1.23 11.97 -0.58
N SER A 151 0.47 11.18 -1.34
CA SER A 151 -0.17 11.64 -2.59
C SER A 151 -1.67 11.36 -2.62
N ASP A 152 -2.48 12.40 -2.42
CA ASP A 152 -3.94 12.36 -2.55
C ASP A 152 -4.43 12.51 -4.01
N LYS A 153 -3.49 12.49 -4.97
CA LYS A 153 -3.72 12.72 -6.40
C LYS A 153 -3.45 11.50 -7.27
N CYS A 154 -3.23 10.34 -6.67
CA CYS A 154 -3.18 9.08 -7.40
C CYS A 154 -4.55 8.80 -8.03
N TRP A 155 -4.59 8.18 -9.22
CA TRP A 155 -5.84 8.01 -9.96
C TRP A 155 -6.89 7.22 -9.18
N ALA A 156 -6.50 6.08 -8.57
CA ALA A 156 -7.41 5.29 -7.74
C ALA A 156 -8.01 6.11 -6.59
N VAL A 157 -7.23 6.99 -5.97
CA VAL A 157 -7.69 7.88 -4.88
C VAL A 157 -8.74 8.87 -5.39
N MET A 158 -8.51 9.48 -6.56
CA MET A 158 -9.46 10.43 -7.16
C MET A 158 -10.73 9.72 -7.64
N ALA A 159 -10.60 8.55 -8.26
CA ALA A 159 -11.71 7.72 -8.70
C ALA A 159 -12.56 7.26 -7.50
N ALA A 160 -11.93 6.76 -6.44
CA ALA A 160 -12.63 6.32 -5.22
C ALA A 160 -13.41 7.46 -4.55
N LYS A 161 -12.83 8.67 -4.48
CA LYS A 161 -13.54 9.86 -3.96
C LYS A 161 -14.81 10.14 -4.74
N ASP A 162 -14.72 10.22 -6.08
CA ASP A 162 -15.86 10.52 -6.94
C ASP A 162 -16.93 9.41 -6.90
N LEU A 163 -16.54 8.14 -6.77
CA LEU A 163 -17.47 7.03 -6.60
C LEU A 163 -18.23 7.12 -5.27
N LEU A 164 -17.52 7.37 -4.16
CA LEU A 164 -18.14 7.49 -2.85
C LEU A 164 -19.04 8.72 -2.73
N GLU A 165 -18.69 9.85 -3.36
CA GLU A 165 -19.57 11.03 -3.45
C GLU A 165 -20.89 10.73 -4.18
N LYS A 166 -20.87 9.76 -5.10
CA LYS A 166 -22.06 9.25 -5.81
C LYS A 166 -22.77 8.12 -5.09
N GLY A 167 -22.30 7.72 -3.90
CA GLY A 167 -22.83 6.58 -3.14
C GLY A 167 -22.52 5.22 -3.76
N ILE A 168 -21.50 5.13 -4.61
CA ILE A 168 -21.06 3.90 -5.28
C ILE A 168 -19.86 3.32 -4.52
N ASP A 169 -19.89 2.02 -4.24
CA ASP A 169 -18.75 1.31 -3.64
C ASP A 169 -17.59 1.22 -4.66
N PRO A 170 -16.38 1.71 -4.31
CA PRO A 170 -15.23 1.62 -5.20
C PRO A 170 -14.65 0.20 -5.31
N VAL A 171 -14.92 -0.71 -4.38
CA VAL A 171 -14.33 -2.07 -4.41
C VAL A 171 -14.78 -2.83 -5.67
N GLY A 172 -13.81 -3.35 -6.41
CA GLY A 172 -14.00 -4.04 -7.69
C GLY A 172 -14.37 -3.12 -8.85
N HIS A 173 -14.40 -1.80 -8.65
CA HIS A 173 -14.83 -0.87 -9.71
C HIS A 173 -13.69 -0.64 -10.72
N PRO A 174 -13.91 -0.82 -12.04
CA PRO A 174 -12.87 -0.72 -13.08
C PRO A 174 -12.05 0.58 -13.05
N ARG A 175 -12.73 1.70 -12.74
CA ARG A 175 -12.13 3.03 -12.59
C ARG A 175 -10.94 3.13 -11.63
N LEU A 176 -10.77 2.19 -10.69
CA LEU A 176 -9.60 2.20 -9.81
C LEU A 176 -8.29 1.91 -10.57
N SER A 177 -8.35 1.10 -11.63
CA SER A 177 -7.20 0.67 -12.44
C SER A 177 -7.21 1.16 -13.89
N GLU A 178 -8.29 1.80 -14.33
CA GLU A 178 -8.44 2.30 -15.71
C GLU A 178 -7.40 3.38 -16.08
N MET A 179 -6.99 3.36 -17.35
CA MET A 179 -6.22 4.45 -17.94
C MET A 179 -7.12 5.69 -18.12
N PRO A 180 -6.70 6.86 -17.62
CA PRO A 180 -7.40 8.12 -17.85
C PRO A 180 -7.51 8.40 -19.34
N LYS A 181 -8.70 8.85 -19.79
CA LYS A 181 -8.94 9.30 -21.16
C LYS A 181 -8.63 10.78 -21.34
#